data_AF-A0A3N9UEM9-F1
#
_entry.id   AF-A0A3N9UEM9-F1
#
_cell.length_a   1.000
_cell.length_b   1.000
_cell.length_c   1.000
_cell.angle_alpha   90.00
_cell.angle_beta   90.00
_cell.angle_gamma   90.00
#
_symmetry.space_group_name_H-M   'P 1'
#
loop_
_entity.id
_entity.type
_entity.pdbx_description
1 polymer ?
#
loop_
_entity_poly.entity_id
_entity_poly.type
_entity_poly.pdbx_seq_one_letter_code
_entity_poly.pdbx_strand_id
1 'polypeptide(L)'
;MSIAVEVLKSNYEGKEGSFIYSLHEECKFNKSAFWDYYNSIVDLTNETLLQDSLDQELSLMLSTTYVFIMRSLLWHFHPKDMYKVKGVPKNKLNLYIERLEIAYLGYFKGEVFKEELHDENLINPKYK
;
A
#
# COMPACT_ATOMS: atom_id res chain seq x y z
N MET A 1 -15.11 -13.74 2.11
CA MET A 1 -14.33 -12.51 1.94
C MET A 1 -12.96 -12.95 1.46
N SER A 2 -12.41 -12.36 0.39
CA SER A 2 -11.07 -12.78 -0.08
C SER A 2 -10.00 -12.32 0.92
N ILE A 3 -8.86 -13.00 0.93
CA ILE A 3 -7.70 -12.63 1.77
C ILE A 3 -7.29 -11.18 1.46
N ALA A 4 -7.40 -10.77 0.20
CA ALA A 4 -7.07 -9.42 -0.23
C ALA A 4 -7.98 -8.35 0.42
N VAL A 5 -9.30 -8.61 0.47
CA VAL A 5 -10.25 -7.74 1.20
C VAL A 5 -9.92 -7.69 2.69
N GLU A 6 -9.56 -8.81 3.31
CA GLU A 6 -9.22 -8.86 4.75
C GLU A 6 -7.97 -8.04 5.09
N VAL A 7 -6.94 -8.07 4.23
CA VAL A 7 -5.73 -7.27 4.40
C VAL A 7 -6.02 -5.78 4.23
N LEU A 8 -6.79 -5.40 3.19
CA LEU A 8 -7.19 -4.01 2.99
C LEU A 8 -8.01 -3.49 4.19
N LYS A 9 -9.01 -4.25 4.63
CA LYS A 9 -9.85 -3.91 5.77
C LYS A 9 -9.03 -3.78 7.05
N SER A 10 -8.07 -4.69 7.28
CA SER A 10 -7.19 -4.61 8.45
C SER A 10 -6.31 -3.35 8.45
N ASN A 11 -5.86 -2.89 7.27
CA ASN A 11 -5.18 -1.60 7.13
C ASN A 11 -6.14 -0.44 7.38
N TYR A 12 -7.35 -0.47 6.81
CA TYR A 12 -8.35 0.58 7.01
C TYR A 12 -8.75 0.75 8.48
N GLU A 13 -8.88 -0.36 9.21
CA GLU A 13 -9.20 -0.38 10.65
C GLU A 13 -7.97 -0.15 11.54
N GLY A 14 -6.76 -0.02 10.97
CA GLY A 14 -5.53 0.17 11.73
C GLY A 14 -5.21 -0.99 12.67
N LYS A 15 -5.55 -2.23 12.31
CA LYS A 15 -5.32 -3.42 13.15
C LYS A 15 -3.83 -3.68 13.34
N GLU A 16 -3.49 -4.20 14.52
CA GLU A 16 -2.13 -4.66 14.83
C GLU A 16 -1.60 -5.59 13.72
N GLY A 17 -0.35 -5.36 13.31
CA GLY A 17 0.29 -6.07 12.20
C GLY A 17 0.02 -5.49 10.80
N SER A 18 -0.96 -4.59 10.64
CA SER A 18 -1.18 -3.88 9.38
C SER A 18 -0.09 -2.84 9.10
N PHE A 19 0.06 -2.42 7.84
CA PHE A 19 1.02 -1.39 7.49
C PHE A 19 0.63 -0.03 8.07
N ILE A 20 -0.66 0.29 8.08
CA ILE A 20 -1.20 1.49 8.73
C ILE A 20 -0.88 1.51 10.22
N TYR A 21 -1.06 0.39 10.93
CA TYR A 21 -0.67 0.27 12.33
C TYR A 21 0.83 0.49 12.53
N SER A 22 1.68 -0.15 11.72
CA SER A 22 3.13 0.06 11.80
C SER A 22 3.52 1.52 11.58
N LEU A 23 2.85 2.25 10.69
CA LEU A 23 3.07 3.67 10.54
C LEU A 23 2.60 4.43 11.78
N HIS A 24 1.32 4.32 12.14
CA HIS A 24 0.66 5.15 13.14
C HIS A 24 1.12 4.88 14.58
N GLU A 25 1.09 3.61 15.00
CA GLU A 25 1.33 3.21 16.40
C GLU A 25 2.82 2.93 16.65
N GLU A 26 3.49 2.26 15.71
CA GLU A 26 4.90 1.86 15.89
C GLU A 26 5.90 2.90 15.37
N CYS A 27 5.44 3.92 14.64
CA CYS A 27 6.29 4.87 13.93
C CYS A 27 7.38 4.14 13.11
N LYS A 28 7.00 3.13 12.33
CA LYS A 28 7.92 2.22 11.62
C LYS A 28 7.46 1.94 10.20
N PHE A 29 8.39 1.97 9.26
CA PHE A 29 8.18 1.48 7.91
C PHE A 29 8.40 -0.04 7.90
N ASN A 30 7.34 -0.80 8.14
CA ASN A 30 7.39 -2.26 8.10
C ASN A 30 7.28 -2.74 6.64
N LYS A 31 8.41 -3.19 6.08
CA LYS A 31 8.48 -3.64 4.68
C LYS A 31 7.62 -4.86 4.39
N SER A 32 7.47 -5.79 5.34
CA SER A 32 6.61 -6.96 5.13
C SER A 32 5.16 -6.53 5.00
N ALA A 33 4.68 -5.77 5.98
CA ALA A 33 3.30 -5.26 5.98
C ALA A 33 3.02 -4.36 4.76
N PHE A 34 4.00 -3.57 4.29
CA PHE A 34 3.88 -2.84 3.04
C PHE A 34 3.60 -3.78 1.85
N TRP A 35 4.36 -4.87 1.73
CA TRP A 35 4.18 -5.82 0.63
C TRP A 35 2.88 -6.57 0.73
N ASP A 36 2.44 -6.94 1.93
CA ASP A 36 1.13 -7.57 2.15
C ASP A 36 0.00 -6.63 1.70
N TYR A 37 0.07 -5.36 2.09
CA TYR A 37 -0.88 -4.33 1.65
C TYR A 37 -0.82 -4.09 0.13
N TYR A 38 0.35 -3.88 -0.45
CA TYR A 38 0.52 -3.69 -1.90
C TYR A 38 -0.04 -4.89 -2.69
N ASN A 39 0.31 -6.11 -2.29
CA ASN A 39 -0.15 -7.33 -2.96
C ASN A 39 -1.66 -7.51 -2.82
N SER A 40 -2.26 -7.09 -1.70
CA SER A 40 -3.73 -7.10 -1.58
C SER A 40 -4.40 -6.18 -2.58
N ILE A 41 -3.81 -5.03 -2.93
CA ILE A 41 -4.38 -4.14 -3.95
C ILE A 41 -4.30 -4.79 -5.34
N VAL A 42 -3.17 -5.42 -5.65
CA VAL A 42 -2.97 -6.15 -6.91
C VAL A 42 -3.95 -7.32 -7.03
N ASP A 43 -4.10 -8.11 -5.97
CA ASP A 43 -5.00 -9.25 -5.92
C ASP A 43 -6.47 -8.79 -6.01
N LEU A 44 -6.86 -7.72 -5.30
CA LEU A 44 -8.18 -7.09 -5.43
C LEU A 44 -8.45 -6.63 -6.86
N THR A 45 -7.48 -5.97 -7.50
CA THR A 45 -7.63 -5.49 -8.87
C THR A 45 -7.93 -6.66 -9.81
N ASN A 46 -7.19 -7.78 -9.68
CA ASN A 46 -7.45 -9.01 -10.45
C ASN A 46 -8.84 -9.60 -10.17
N GLU A 47 -9.27 -9.64 -8.91
CA GLU A 47 -10.59 -10.14 -8.50
C GLU A 47 -11.75 -9.28 -9.05
N THR A 48 -11.51 -7.99 -9.30
CA THR A 48 -12.52 -7.04 -9.80
C THR A 48 -12.47 -6.79 -11.31
N LEU A 49 -11.52 -7.37 -12.06
CA LEU A 49 -11.33 -7.12 -13.51
C LEU A 49 -12.59 -7.34 -14.36
N LEU A 50 -13.40 -8.34 -13.99
CA LEU A 50 -14.59 -8.75 -14.75
C LEU A 50 -15.88 -8.15 -14.19
N GLN A 51 -15.79 -7.25 -13.21
CA GLN A 51 -16.95 -6.62 -12.60
C GLN A 51 -17.34 -5.36 -13.38
N ASP A 52 -18.64 -5.17 -13.59
CA ASP A 52 -19.18 -4.01 -14.31
C ASP A 52 -18.99 -2.69 -13.53
N SER A 53 -18.77 -2.78 -12.21
CA SER A 53 -18.51 -1.63 -11.35
C SER A 53 -17.66 -2.02 -10.14
N LEU A 54 -16.91 -1.05 -9.62
CA LEU A 54 -16.13 -1.22 -8.39
C LEU A 54 -17.03 -1.12 -7.16
N ASP A 55 -16.74 -1.94 -6.17
CA ASP A 55 -17.33 -1.82 -4.85
C ASP A 55 -16.94 -0.48 -4.20
N GLN A 56 -17.93 0.31 -3.81
CA GLN A 56 -17.73 1.65 -3.27
C GLN A 56 -17.03 1.63 -1.90
N GLU A 57 -17.32 0.64 -1.07
CA GLU A 57 -16.74 0.49 0.27
C GLU A 57 -15.25 0.13 0.14
N LEU A 58 -14.92 -0.85 -0.70
CA LEU A 58 -13.52 -1.21 -0.97
C LEU A 58 -12.73 -0.03 -1.56
N SER A 59 -13.35 0.70 -2.49
CA SER A 59 -12.74 1.88 -3.11
C SER A 59 -12.45 2.99 -2.09
N LEU A 60 -13.36 3.20 -1.14
CA LEU A 60 -13.18 4.15 -0.04
C LEU A 60 -12.07 3.72 0.93
N MET A 61 -12.03 2.43 1.29
CA MET A 61 -10.99 1.87 2.15
C MET A 61 -9.59 2.06 1.52
N LEU A 62 -9.46 1.72 0.24
CA LEU A 62 -8.21 1.88 -0.51
C LEU A 62 -7.78 3.35 -0.60
N SER A 63 -8.69 4.24 -0.96
CA SER A 63 -8.39 5.68 -1.04
C SER A 63 -7.96 6.25 0.30
N THR A 64 -8.63 5.85 1.38
CA THR A 64 -8.34 6.34 2.73
C THR A 64 -6.96 5.89 3.20
N THR A 65 -6.65 4.61 3.02
CA THR A 65 -5.35 4.04 3.42
C THR A 65 -4.21 4.57 2.56
N TYR A 66 -4.38 4.70 1.24
CA TYR A 66 -3.41 5.35 0.36
C TYR A 66 -3.08 6.79 0.80
N VAL A 67 -4.11 7.63 1.02
CA VAL A 67 -3.93 9.01 1.47
C VAL A 67 -3.23 9.08 2.82
N PHE A 68 -3.58 8.18 3.75
CA PHE A 68 -2.93 8.12 5.06
C PHE A 68 -1.45 7.76 4.95
N ILE A 69 -1.09 6.79 4.12
CA ILE A 69 0.31 6.40 3.89
C ILE A 69 1.09 7.59 3.31
N MET A 70 0.56 8.25 2.29
CA MET A 70 1.22 9.41 1.68
C MET A 70 1.42 10.55 2.68
N ARG A 71 0.42 10.85 3.51
CA ARG A 71 0.54 11.85 4.58
C ARG A 71 1.60 11.46 5.62
N SER A 72 1.62 10.20 6.05
CA SER A 72 2.61 9.69 7.01
C SER A 72 4.03 9.82 6.48
N LEU A 73 4.24 9.55 5.20
CA LEU A 73 5.54 9.72 4.54
C LEU A 73 5.90 11.21 4.40
N LEU A 74 4.95 12.08 4.08
CA LEU A 74 5.18 13.53 4.00
C LEU A 74 5.59 14.10 5.37
N TRP A 75 4.87 13.74 6.43
CA TRP A 75 5.13 14.14 7.81
C TRP A 75 6.51 13.71 8.31
N HIS A 76 6.97 12.51 7.93
CA HIS A 76 8.32 12.06 8.23
C HIS A 76 9.41 13.08 7.79
N PHE A 77 9.21 13.76 6.66
CA PHE A 77 10.15 14.75 6.15
C PHE A 77 9.95 16.16 6.72
N HIS A 78 8.86 16.42 7.43
CA HIS A 78 8.62 17.76 7.97
C HIS A 78 9.62 18.06 9.12
N PRO A 79 10.34 19.21 9.09
CA PRO A 79 11.45 19.49 10.01
C PRO A 79 11.04 19.61 11.48
N LYS A 80 9.80 20.05 11.73
CA LYS A 80 9.25 20.24 13.08
C LYS A 80 8.37 19.09 13.55
N ASP A 81 8.28 18.02 12.75
CA ASP A 81 7.43 16.90 13.10
C ASP A 81 8.15 15.97 14.08
N MET A 82 7.47 15.66 15.17
CA MET A 82 7.94 14.67 16.14
C MET A 82 7.69 13.23 15.65
N TYR A 83 6.82 13.07 14.64
CA TYR A 83 6.54 11.82 13.98
C TYR A 83 7.67 11.45 13.01
N LYS A 84 8.59 10.60 13.49
CA LYS A 84 9.70 10.07 12.69
C LYS A 84 9.54 8.57 12.49
N VAL A 85 9.01 8.21 11.32
CA VAL A 85 8.95 6.82 10.87
C VAL A 85 10.37 6.21 10.78
N LYS A 86 10.66 5.21 11.60
CA LYS A 86 11.92 4.45 11.60
C LYS A 86 11.95 3.47 10.43
N GLY A 87 13.14 3.22 9.88
CA GLY A 87 13.33 2.22 8.83
C GLY A 87 12.82 2.62 7.44
N VAL A 88 12.42 3.88 7.24
CA VAL A 88 12.08 4.41 5.90
C VAL A 88 13.25 4.17 4.95
N PRO A 89 13.03 3.51 3.79
CA PRO A 89 14.09 3.18 2.85
C PRO A 89 14.50 4.42 2.04
N LYS A 90 15.17 5.40 2.67
CA LYS A 90 15.42 6.75 2.09
C LYS A 90 15.91 6.74 0.63
N ASN A 91 16.86 5.86 0.28
CA ASN A 91 17.44 5.77 -1.06
C ASN A 91 16.57 5.03 -2.09
N LYS A 92 15.47 4.41 -1.65
CA LYS A 92 14.54 3.65 -2.51
C LYS A 92 13.08 4.06 -2.29
N LEU A 93 12.82 5.10 -1.47
CA LEU A 93 11.46 5.43 -1.05
C LEU A 93 10.60 5.83 -2.25
N ASN A 94 11.20 6.50 -3.24
CA ASN A 94 10.57 6.80 -4.52
C ASN A 94 10.02 5.53 -5.20
N LEU A 95 10.78 4.42 -5.20
CA LEU A 95 10.35 3.16 -5.81
C LEU A 95 9.16 2.52 -5.07
N TYR A 96 9.13 2.64 -3.74
CA TYR A 96 7.99 2.17 -2.93
C TYR A 96 6.73 3.01 -3.20
N ILE A 97 6.88 4.34 -3.31
CA ILE A 97 5.78 5.26 -3.60
C ILE A 97 5.24 5.00 -5.01
N GLU A 98 6.12 4.91 -6.02
CA GLU A 98 5.76 4.64 -7.41
C GLU A 98 5.02 3.31 -7.55
N ARG A 99 5.51 2.23 -6.92
CA ARG A 99 4.78 0.96 -6.91
C ARG A 99 3.39 1.10 -6.33
N LEU A 100 3.28 1.75 -5.17
CA LEU A 100 1.99 1.91 -4.50
C LEU A 100 1.02 2.77 -5.31
N GLU A 101 1.51 3.84 -5.95
CA GLU A 101 0.74 4.67 -6.87
C GLU A 101 0.24 3.86 -8.08
N ILE A 102 1.10 3.05 -8.70
CA ILE A 102 0.72 2.19 -9.82
C ILE A 102 -0.37 1.20 -9.42
N ALA A 103 -0.23 0.52 -8.27
CA ALA A 103 -1.26 -0.41 -7.79
C ALA A 103 -2.58 0.31 -7.45
N TYR A 104 -2.49 1.47 -6.80
CA TYR A 104 -3.65 2.31 -6.46
C TYR A 104 -4.41 2.74 -7.71
N LEU A 105 -3.73 3.31 -8.71
CA LEU A 105 -4.36 3.73 -9.96
C LEU A 105 -4.81 2.52 -10.80
N GLY A 106 -4.08 1.42 -10.74
CA GLY A 106 -4.41 0.15 -11.39
C GLY A 106 -5.76 -0.40 -10.94
N TYR A 107 -6.06 -0.34 -9.64
CA TYR A 107 -7.37 -0.72 -9.10
C TYR A 107 -8.52 0.04 -9.77
N PHE A 108 -8.41 1.37 -9.87
CA PHE A 108 -9.47 2.19 -10.48
C PHE A 108 -9.57 2.03 -12.00
N LYS A 109 -8.46 1.67 -12.65
CA LYS A 109 -8.43 1.39 -14.10
C LYS A 109 -8.87 -0.04 -14.44
N GLY A 110 -8.83 -0.96 -13.49
CA GLY A 110 -8.94 -2.39 -13.77
C GLY A 110 -7.72 -2.91 -14.54
N GLU A 111 -6.51 -2.49 -14.17
CA GLU A 111 -5.27 -2.90 -14.84
C GLU A 111 -4.19 -3.27 -13.81
N VAL A 112 -3.65 -4.48 -13.95
CA VAL A 112 -2.49 -4.95 -13.16
C VAL A 112 -1.24 -4.88 -14.00
N PHE A 113 -0.25 -4.14 -13.52
CA PHE A 113 1.05 -4.05 -14.15
C PHE A 113 1.87 -5.30 -13.85
N LYS A 114 2.56 -5.81 -14.88
CA LYS A 114 3.43 -6.97 -14.73
C LYS A 114 4.66 -6.62 -13.87
N GLU A 115 5.09 -7.57 -13.05
CA GLU A 115 6.23 -7.39 -12.14
C GLU A 115 7.53 -7.00 -12.88
N GLU A 116 7.74 -7.51 -14.10
CA GLU A 116 8.88 -7.21 -14.97
C GLU A 116 8.96 -5.73 -15.44
N LEU A 117 7.88 -4.97 -15.30
CA LEU A 117 7.84 -3.55 -15.66
C LEU A 117 8.22 -2.64 -14.48
N HIS A 118 8.36 -3.18 -13.27
CA HIS A 118 8.81 -2.44 -12.11
C HIS A 118 10.34 -2.38 -12.04
N ASP A 119 10.87 -1.34 -11.38
CA ASP A 119 12.31 -1.15 -11.19
C ASP A 119 12.97 -2.37 -10.49
N GLU A 120 13.99 -2.94 -11.13
CA GLU A 120 14.72 -4.12 -10.68
C GLU A 120 15.39 -3.94 -9.30
N ASN A 121 15.61 -2.70 -8.87
CA ASN A 121 16.17 -2.39 -7.56
C ASN A 121 15.17 -2.57 -6.41
N LEU A 122 13.89 -2.80 -6.69
CA LEU A 122 12.85 -3.09 -5.70
C LEU A 122 12.04 -4.32 -6.08
N ILE A 123 12.52 -5.49 -5.68
CA ILE A 123 11.88 -6.79 -5.95
C ILE A 123 10.79 -7.08 -4.93
N ASN A 124 9.58 -7.41 -5.40
CA ASN A 124 8.50 -7.90 -4.56
C ASN A 124 8.82 -9.32 -4.06
N PRO A 125 8.79 -9.57 -2.73
CA PRO A 125 9.10 -10.87 -2.17
C PRO A 125 8.12 -11.99 -2.58
N LYS A 126 6.91 -11.66 -3.06
CA LYS A 126 5.93 -12.65 -3.57
C LYS A 126 6.42 -13.37 -4.84
N TYR A 127 7.34 -12.78 -5.59
CA TYR A 127 7.82 -13.28 -6.88
C TYR A 127 9.32 -13.63 -6.89
N LYS A 128 9.89 -13.89 -5.71
CA LYS A 128 11.29 -14.36 -5.56
C LYS A 128 11.39 -15.87 -5.60
#